data_AF-A0A7J8PCE0-F1
#
_entry.id   AF-A0A7J8PCE0-F1
#
_cell.length_a   1.000
_cell.length_b   1.000
_cell.length_c   1.000
_cell.angle_alpha   90.00
_cell.angle_beta   90.00
_cell.angle_gamma   90.00
#
_symmetry.space_group_name_H-M   'P 1'
#
loop_
_entity.id
_entity.type
_entity.pdbx_description
1 polymer ?
#
loop_
_entity_poly.entity_id
_entity_poly.type
_entity_poly.pdbx_seq_one_letter_code
_entity_poly.pdbx_strand_id
1 'polypeptide(L)'
;MALRLPTQLATRGTFHHHHNNNSKSTMTAALSWRRTLSPDTPLIHSSTSLTTKKSYVQQMVTCSASGSTQAVNLAPGTPVRPTSILVVGSTGTLGRQIVRRALDEGYDVRCLVRPRPAPADFLRDWGATVVNADLSKPETIPATLVGIHTIIDCATGRPEEPIKTVDWEGKVALIQCAKAMGIQKYVFFSIHNCDKHPEVPLMEIKYCTEKFLQDSGLPHITIRLCGFMQVNVIYNS
;
A
#
# COMPACT_ATOMS: atom_id res chain seq x y z
N MET A 1 -1.63 -58.75 -9.77
CA MET A 1 -2.32 -59.33 -10.95
C MET A 1 -3.56 -58.47 -11.18
N ALA A 2 -3.82 -57.83 -12.32
CA ALA A 2 -3.34 -57.97 -13.68
C ALA A 2 -3.25 -56.59 -14.38
N LEU A 3 -2.49 -56.58 -15.47
CA LEU A 3 -2.09 -55.46 -16.33
C LEU A 3 -3.20 -54.99 -17.29
N ARG A 4 -3.17 -53.71 -17.70
CA ARG A 4 -3.12 -53.24 -19.12
C ARG A 4 -3.15 -51.69 -19.25
N LEU A 5 -2.10 -51.15 -19.88
CA LEU A 5 -2.01 -49.87 -20.63
C LEU A 5 -2.08 -50.22 -22.15
N PRO A 6 -1.88 -49.30 -23.13
CA PRO A 6 -2.45 -47.97 -23.44
C PRO A 6 -2.88 -47.85 -24.94
N THR A 7 -3.58 -46.77 -25.33
CA THR A 7 -3.75 -46.30 -26.74
C THR A 7 -4.46 -44.93 -26.73
N GLN A 8 -4.15 -43.86 -27.48
CA GLN A 8 -3.21 -43.56 -28.58
C GLN A 8 -2.94 -42.03 -28.68
N LEU A 9 -1.87 -41.71 -29.41
CA LEU A 9 -1.35 -40.41 -29.84
C LEU A 9 -2.19 -39.66 -30.91
N ALA A 10 -2.27 -38.35 -30.73
CA ALA A 10 -1.86 -37.26 -31.65
C ALA A 10 -2.50 -37.02 -33.03
N THR A 11 -2.91 -35.77 -33.29
CA THR A 11 -2.43 -35.01 -34.48
C THR A 11 -2.54 -33.49 -34.30
N ARG A 12 -1.70 -32.82 -35.08
CA ARG A 12 -1.24 -31.43 -35.09
C ARG A 12 -2.01 -30.66 -36.17
N GLY A 13 -2.30 -29.38 -35.95
CA GLY A 13 -2.83 -28.47 -36.98
C GLY A 13 -2.57 -27.02 -36.59
N THR A 14 -1.82 -26.30 -37.42
CA THR A 14 -1.18 -25.01 -37.14
C THR A 14 -1.70 -23.93 -38.09
N PHE A 15 -1.77 -22.69 -37.58
CA PHE A 15 -1.72 -21.36 -38.24
C PHE A 15 -2.74 -20.99 -39.34
N HIS A 16 -3.42 -19.85 -39.16
CA HIS A 16 -3.01 -18.60 -39.82
C HIS A 16 -3.68 -17.34 -39.23
N HIS A 17 -2.90 -16.26 -39.26
CA HIS A 17 -3.16 -14.88 -38.87
C HIS A 17 -4.40 -14.23 -39.51
N HIS A 18 -5.07 -13.35 -38.77
CA HIS A 18 -5.47 -12.06 -39.32
C HIS A 18 -5.40 -10.93 -38.28
N HIS A 19 -4.83 -9.83 -38.76
CA HIS A 19 -4.50 -8.58 -38.09
C HIS A 19 -5.75 -7.68 -37.98
N ASN A 20 -5.98 -7.02 -36.84
CA ASN A 20 -6.65 -5.71 -36.86
C ASN A 20 -6.28 -4.85 -35.64
N ASN A 21 -5.78 -3.65 -35.94
CA ASN A 21 -5.43 -2.59 -35.03
C ASN A 21 -6.69 -1.93 -34.45
N ASN A 22 -6.71 -1.67 -33.14
CA ASN A 22 -7.17 -0.36 -32.69
C ASN A 22 -6.61 0.03 -31.32
N SER A 23 -5.91 1.15 -31.34
CA SER A 23 -5.24 1.86 -30.24
C SER A 23 -6.23 2.44 -29.23
N LYS A 24 -6.03 2.17 -27.93
CA LYS A 24 -6.50 3.04 -26.84
C LYS A 24 -5.43 3.16 -25.75
N SER A 25 -4.65 4.24 -25.92
CA SER A 25 -4.01 5.10 -24.91
C SER A 25 -3.97 4.61 -23.45
N THR A 26 -2.79 4.17 -23.04
CA THR A 26 -2.31 4.08 -21.66
C THR A 26 -2.02 5.50 -21.15
N MET A 27 -2.78 5.97 -20.15
CA MET A 27 -2.46 7.18 -19.39
C MET A 27 -1.72 6.79 -18.12
N THR A 28 -0.40 6.63 -18.23
CA THR A 28 0.53 6.57 -17.09
C THR A 28 0.82 8.00 -16.62
N ALA A 29 0.14 8.46 -15.58
CA ALA A 29 0.48 9.71 -14.90
C ALA A 29 1.67 9.48 -13.94
N ALA A 30 2.88 9.74 -14.42
CA ALA A 30 4.07 9.83 -13.57
C ALA A 30 4.08 11.19 -12.87
N LEU A 31 3.78 11.23 -11.57
CA LEU A 31 3.90 12.44 -10.75
C LEU A 31 5.35 12.56 -10.24
N SER A 32 6.17 13.30 -10.98
CA SER A 32 7.52 13.68 -10.55
C SER A 32 7.45 14.92 -9.66
N TRP A 33 7.79 14.79 -8.37
CA TRP A 33 7.95 15.92 -7.46
C TRP A 33 9.32 16.58 -7.67
N ARG A 34 9.39 17.65 -8.47
CA ARG A 34 10.58 18.48 -8.56
C ARG A 34 10.45 19.64 -7.56
N ARG A 35 11.36 19.67 -6.59
CA ARG A 35 11.54 20.71 -5.57
C ARG A 35 11.80 22.06 -6.23
N THR A 36 10.98 23.07 -5.97
CA THR A 36 11.30 24.47 -6.30
C THR A 36 11.91 25.10 -5.05
N LEU A 37 13.23 25.29 -5.06
CA LEU A 37 13.91 26.21 -4.14
C LEU A 37 13.99 27.55 -4.86
N SER A 38 13.33 28.55 -4.31
CA SER A 38 13.58 29.96 -4.62
C SER A 38 14.80 30.44 -3.85
N PRO A 39 15.64 31.27 -4.49
CA PRO A 39 16.26 32.38 -3.77
C PRO A 39 15.99 33.72 -4.46
N ASP A 40 16.01 34.75 -3.62
CA ASP A 40 15.70 36.15 -3.89
C ASP A 40 16.63 36.83 -4.92
N THR A 41 16.04 37.87 -5.54
CA THR A 41 16.51 38.98 -6.40
C THR A 41 17.91 39.60 -6.14
N PRO A 42 18.37 40.62 -6.91
CA PRO A 42 18.19 40.98 -8.33
C PRO A 42 19.53 41.37 -9.01
N LEU A 43 19.71 41.28 -10.34
CA LEU A 43 20.68 42.15 -11.05
C LEU A 43 20.30 42.39 -12.52
N ILE A 44 20.55 43.64 -12.92
CA ILE A 44 20.40 44.28 -14.23
C ILE A 44 21.42 43.70 -15.22
N HIS A 45 21.01 43.40 -16.46
CA HIS A 45 21.77 43.73 -17.68
C HIS A 45 20.94 43.52 -18.95
N SER A 46 21.03 44.50 -19.83
CA SER A 46 20.50 44.57 -21.19
C SER A 46 21.38 43.79 -22.17
N SER A 47 20.80 43.00 -23.08
CA SER A 47 21.26 42.88 -24.48
C SER A 47 20.22 42.21 -25.38
N THR A 48 20.00 42.87 -26.51
CA THR A 48 19.29 42.45 -27.72
C THR A 48 19.86 41.18 -28.38
N SER A 49 19.00 40.29 -28.89
CA SER A 49 19.11 39.86 -30.30
C SER A 49 17.83 39.16 -30.78
N LEU A 50 17.52 39.42 -32.04
CA LEU A 50 16.34 39.00 -32.78
C LEU A 50 16.39 37.51 -33.15
N THR A 51 15.24 36.85 -33.17
CA THR A 51 14.99 35.77 -34.15
C THR A 51 13.48 35.54 -34.35
N THR A 52 13.04 35.95 -35.55
CA THR A 52 12.00 35.35 -36.40
C THR A 52 10.74 34.77 -35.75
N LYS A 53 9.69 35.58 -35.82
CA LYS A 53 8.27 35.21 -35.67
C LYS A 53 7.92 34.00 -36.56
N LYS A 54 7.37 32.95 -35.94
CA LYS A 54 6.49 31.99 -36.61
C LYS A 54 5.12 32.11 -35.94
N SER A 55 4.20 32.78 -36.62
CA SER A 55 2.82 32.96 -36.18
C SER A 55 2.11 31.61 -36.25
N TYR A 56 1.88 30.98 -35.10
CA TYR A 56 0.92 29.89 -34.96
C TYR A 56 -0.26 30.47 -34.18
N VAL A 57 -1.40 30.62 -34.85
CA VAL A 57 -2.65 31.03 -34.21
C VAL A 57 -3.12 29.85 -33.37
N GLN A 58 -2.74 29.83 -32.09
CA GLN A 58 -3.30 28.90 -31.13
C GLN A 58 -4.67 29.43 -30.72
N GLN A 59 -5.70 28.73 -31.17
CA GLN A 59 -7.08 28.96 -30.81
C GLN A 59 -7.21 28.73 -29.30
N MET A 60 -7.19 29.81 -28.51
CA MET A 60 -7.46 29.74 -27.08
C MET A 60 -8.95 29.42 -26.90
N VAL A 61 -9.25 28.19 -26.49
CA VAL A 61 -10.53 27.89 -25.85
C VAL A 61 -10.41 28.39 -24.42
N THR A 62 -10.95 29.58 -24.16
CA THR A 62 -11.04 30.13 -22.81
C THR A 62 -12.16 29.41 -22.08
N CYS A 63 -11.82 28.42 -21.26
CA CYS A 63 -12.77 27.82 -20.33
C CYS A 63 -13.02 28.82 -19.20
N SER A 64 -14.07 29.63 -19.31
CA SER A 64 -14.59 30.40 -18.18
C SER A 64 -15.29 29.43 -17.22
N ALA A 65 -14.49 28.70 -16.45
CA ALA A 65 -14.98 28.02 -15.26
C ALA A 65 -15.29 29.09 -14.22
N SER A 66 -16.52 29.57 -14.22
CA SER A 66 -17.15 30.19 -13.06
C SER A 66 -17.39 29.10 -12.00
N GLY A 67 -16.31 28.44 -11.59
CA GLY A 67 -16.33 27.42 -10.56
C GLY A 67 -16.39 28.15 -9.23
N SER A 68 -17.59 28.26 -8.68
CA SER A 68 -17.73 28.53 -7.26
C SER A 68 -16.82 27.56 -6.49
N THR A 69 -15.76 28.07 -5.89
CA THR A 69 -14.99 27.39 -4.85
C THR A 69 -15.87 27.28 -3.61
N GLN A 70 -16.95 26.50 -3.72
CA GLN A 70 -17.60 25.96 -2.55
C GLN A 70 -16.70 24.84 -2.08
N ALA A 71 -16.05 25.06 -0.94
CA ALA A 71 -15.55 23.97 -0.13
C ALA A 71 -16.73 23.02 0.07
N VAL A 72 -16.68 21.85 -0.58
CA VAL A 72 -17.59 20.78 -0.25
C VAL A 72 -17.30 20.45 1.21
N ASN A 73 -18.17 20.92 2.10
CA ASN A 73 -18.22 20.42 3.47
C ASN A 73 -18.60 18.95 3.33
N LEU A 74 -17.58 18.09 3.23
CA LEU A 74 -17.74 16.67 3.33
C LEU A 74 -18.31 16.46 4.74
N ALA A 75 -19.61 16.18 4.81
CA ALA A 75 -20.27 15.91 6.07
C ALA A 75 -19.43 14.89 6.84
N PRO A 76 -19.32 15.00 8.17
CA PRO A 76 -18.61 14.01 8.96
C PRO A 76 -19.12 12.63 8.55
N GLY A 77 -18.21 11.78 8.04
CA GLY A 77 -18.56 10.42 7.65
C GLY A 77 -19.21 9.69 8.83
N THR A 78 -19.91 8.59 8.56
CA THR A 78 -20.56 7.78 9.61
C THR A 78 -19.59 7.55 10.77
N PRO A 79 -19.95 7.94 12.01
CA PRO A 79 -19.06 7.77 13.16
C PRO A 79 -18.63 6.32 13.29
N VAL A 80 -17.31 6.10 13.35
CA VAL A 80 -16.76 4.76 13.52
C VAL A 80 -16.45 4.53 14.99
N ARG A 81 -16.85 3.37 15.51
CA ARG A 81 -16.61 2.99 16.90
C ARG A 81 -15.09 2.88 17.19
N PRO A 82 -14.59 3.48 18.29
CA PRO A 82 -13.17 3.39 18.66
C PRO A 82 -12.64 1.96 18.85
N THR A 83 -13.54 1.01 19.12
CA THR A 83 -13.25 -0.41 19.29
C THR A 83 -13.02 -1.17 17.99
N SER A 84 -13.29 -0.56 16.82
CA SER A 84 -13.12 -1.21 15.51
C SER A 84 -11.68 -1.10 15.03
N ILE A 85 -10.97 -2.23 15.03
CA ILE A 85 -9.56 -2.27 14.66
C ILE A 85 -9.30 -3.18 13.46
N LEU A 86 -8.38 -2.77 12.59
CA LEU A 86 -7.82 -3.62 11.55
C LEU A 86 -6.40 -4.00 11.91
N VAL A 87 -6.11 -5.29 11.98
CA VAL A 87 -4.76 -5.81 12.19
C VAL A 87 -4.21 -6.32 10.86
N VAL A 88 -3.15 -5.66 10.38
CA VAL A 88 -2.39 -6.04 9.19
C VAL A 88 -1.15 -6.81 9.64
N GLY A 89 -0.93 -8.02 9.12
CA GLY A 89 0.09 -8.95 9.66
C GLY A 89 -0.43 -9.86 10.78
N SER A 90 -1.75 -10.00 10.89
CA SER A 90 -2.49 -10.79 11.90
C SER A 90 -2.05 -12.27 12.03
N THR A 91 -1.49 -12.85 10.97
CA THR A 91 -1.01 -14.25 10.96
C THR A 91 0.43 -14.42 11.45
N GLY A 92 1.17 -13.32 11.62
CA GLY A 92 2.55 -13.33 12.11
C GLY A 92 2.66 -13.59 13.62
N THR A 93 3.87 -13.63 14.14
CA THR A 93 4.11 -13.83 15.58
C THR A 93 3.53 -12.68 16.41
N LEU A 94 3.87 -11.43 16.08
CA LEU A 94 3.37 -10.25 16.80
C LEU A 94 1.86 -10.05 16.58
N GLY A 95 1.40 -10.14 15.33
CA GLY A 95 -0.01 -9.93 14.99
C GLY A 95 -0.96 -10.86 15.72
N ARG A 96 -0.60 -12.14 15.91
CA ARG A 96 -1.41 -13.10 16.68
C ARG A 96 -1.59 -12.68 18.13
N GLN A 97 -0.53 -12.17 18.77
CA GLN A 97 -0.61 -11.69 20.16
C GLN A 97 -1.48 -10.44 20.27
N ILE A 98 -1.35 -9.52 19.32
CA ILE A 98 -2.18 -8.31 19.24
C ILE A 98 -3.66 -8.68 19.09
N VAL A 99 -3.98 -9.57 18.13
CA VAL A 99 -5.37 -10.01 17.88
C VAL A 99 -5.96 -10.64 19.12
N ARG A 100 -5.25 -11.59 19.75
CA ARG A 100 -5.72 -12.26 20.95
C ARG A 100 -6.02 -11.27 22.07
N ARG A 101 -5.05 -10.40 22.37
CA ARG A 101 -5.21 -9.42 23.44
C ARG A 101 -6.34 -8.42 23.17
N ALA A 102 -6.47 -7.95 21.93
CA ALA A 102 -7.53 -7.02 21.57
C ALA A 102 -8.92 -7.66 21.68
N LEU A 103 -9.07 -8.92 21.27
CA LEU A 103 -10.32 -9.67 21.46
C LEU A 103 -10.64 -9.87 22.95
N ASP A 104 -9.64 -10.25 23.76
CA ASP A 104 -9.80 -10.42 25.21
C ASP A 104 -10.23 -9.11 25.91
N GLU A 105 -9.85 -7.95 25.36
CA GLU A 105 -10.26 -6.62 25.83
C GLU A 105 -11.59 -6.14 25.24
N GLY A 106 -12.26 -6.93 24.40
CA GLY A 106 -13.57 -6.63 23.83
C GLY A 106 -13.55 -5.74 22.58
N TYR A 107 -12.42 -5.64 21.87
CA TYR A 107 -12.35 -4.93 20.60
C TYR A 107 -12.97 -5.74 19.45
N ASP A 108 -13.54 -5.02 18.48
CA ASP A 108 -13.99 -5.60 17.22
C ASP A 108 -12.81 -5.74 16.26
N VAL A 109 -12.20 -6.93 16.24
CA VAL A 109 -10.98 -7.15 15.47
C VAL A 109 -11.27 -7.66 14.07
N ARG A 110 -10.85 -6.88 13.08
CA ARG A 110 -10.74 -7.31 11.68
C ARG A 110 -9.29 -7.67 11.37
N CYS A 111 -9.07 -8.82 10.75
CA CYS A 111 -7.76 -9.32 10.36
C CYS A 111 -7.62 -9.28 8.85
N LEU A 112 -6.65 -8.51 8.35
CA LEU A 112 -6.24 -8.58 6.96
C LEU A 112 -5.37 -9.81 6.77
N VAL A 113 -5.81 -10.74 5.91
CA VAL A 113 -5.12 -11.98 5.61
C VAL A 113 -4.89 -12.10 4.11
N ARG A 114 -3.67 -12.47 3.74
CA ARG A 114 -3.33 -12.77 2.33
C ARG A 114 -4.03 -14.06 1.90
N PRO A 115 -4.69 -14.08 0.72
CA PRO A 115 -5.27 -15.31 0.17
C PRO A 115 -4.20 -16.41 0.08
N ARG A 116 -4.49 -17.58 0.66
CA ARG A 116 -3.58 -18.74 0.61
C ARG A 116 -4.37 -20.05 0.69
N PRO A 117 -3.81 -21.19 0.25
CA PRO A 117 -4.54 -22.47 0.22
C PRO A 117 -5.06 -22.92 1.58
N ALA A 118 -4.29 -22.71 2.65
CA ALA A 118 -4.72 -23.00 4.03
C ALA A 118 -5.31 -21.72 4.65
N PRO A 119 -6.63 -21.61 4.86
CA PRO A 119 -7.21 -20.39 5.41
C PRO A 119 -6.69 -20.11 6.83
N ALA A 120 -6.76 -18.86 7.28
CA ALA A 120 -6.42 -18.50 8.65
C ALA A 120 -7.63 -18.70 9.59
N ASP A 121 -8.22 -19.89 9.57
CA ASP A 121 -9.49 -20.18 10.27
C ASP A 121 -9.38 -20.01 11.79
N PHE A 122 -8.20 -20.25 12.36
CA PHE A 122 -7.94 -20.01 13.79
C PHE A 122 -8.25 -18.58 14.25
N LEU A 123 -8.14 -17.57 13.36
CA LEU A 123 -8.51 -16.19 13.68
C LEU A 123 -10.03 -16.05 13.85
N ARG A 124 -10.81 -16.78 13.03
CA ARG A 124 -12.26 -16.84 13.14
C ARG A 124 -12.69 -17.59 14.40
N ASP A 125 -11.99 -18.68 14.73
CA ASP A 125 -12.23 -19.45 15.95
C ASP A 125 -12.01 -18.61 17.21
N TRP A 126 -11.11 -17.61 17.15
CA TRP A 126 -10.92 -16.64 18.25
C TRP A 126 -11.99 -15.53 18.27
N GLY A 127 -12.81 -15.41 17.23
CA GLY A 127 -13.86 -14.38 17.12
C GLY A 127 -13.47 -13.17 16.26
N ALA A 128 -12.33 -13.18 15.56
CA ALA A 128 -11.97 -12.10 14.65
C ALA A 128 -12.69 -12.22 13.30
N THR A 129 -13.00 -11.07 12.69
CA THR A 129 -13.47 -11.02 11.30
C THR A 129 -12.27 -11.11 10.35
N VAL A 130 -12.20 -12.14 9.52
CA VAL A 130 -11.12 -12.28 8.53
C VAL A 130 -11.54 -11.70 7.19
N VAL A 131 -10.72 -10.78 6.66
CA VAL A 131 -10.88 -10.21 5.32
C VAL A 131 -9.66 -10.51 4.46
N ASN A 132 -9.91 -10.85 3.20
CA ASN A 132 -8.87 -11.17 2.25
C ASN A 132 -8.38 -9.90 1.55
N ALA A 133 -7.10 -9.59 1.68
CA ALA A 133 -6.41 -8.58 0.89
C ALA A 133 -4.91 -8.85 0.87
N ASP A 134 -4.23 -8.24 -0.08
CA ASP A 134 -2.80 -8.43 -0.30
C ASP A 134 -2.10 -7.08 -0.45
N LEU A 135 -1.08 -6.82 0.37
CA LEU A 135 -0.30 -5.58 0.28
C LEU A 135 0.47 -5.47 -1.03
N SER A 136 0.76 -6.58 -1.70
CA SER A 136 1.34 -6.57 -3.06
C SER A 136 0.32 -6.20 -4.15
N LYS A 137 -0.97 -6.14 -3.81
CA LYS A 137 -2.09 -5.78 -4.70
C LYS A 137 -2.90 -4.64 -4.08
N PRO A 138 -2.41 -3.38 -4.17
CA PRO A 138 -3.02 -2.20 -3.56
C PRO A 138 -4.53 -2.06 -3.77
N GLU A 139 -5.03 -2.50 -4.93
CA GLU A 139 -6.45 -2.48 -5.29
C GLU A 139 -7.35 -3.30 -4.34
N THR A 140 -6.77 -4.24 -3.59
CA THR A 140 -7.51 -5.07 -2.63
C THR A 140 -7.68 -4.42 -1.25
N ILE A 141 -6.91 -3.37 -0.96
CA ILE A 141 -6.85 -2.75 0.37
C ILE A 141 -8.12 -1.94 0.72
N PRO A 142 -8.69 -1.09 -0.16
CA PRO A 142 -9.73 -0.13 0.23
C PRO A 142 -10.96 -0.77 0.89
N ALA A 143 -11.42 -1.92 0.37
CA ALA A 143 -12.58 -2.62 0.92
C ALA A 143 -12.39 -3.07 2.38
N THR A 144 -11.14 -3.29 2.81
CA THR A 144 -10.84 -3.73 4.18
C THR A 144 -10.95 -2.62 5.22
N LEU A 145 -10.92 -1.35 4.80
CA LEU A 145 -10.87 -0.20 5.70
C LEU A 145 -12.26 0.33 6.10
N VAL A 146 -13.33 -0.17 5.48
CA VAL A 146 -14.69 0.32 5.72
C VAL A 146 -15.10 0.09 7.18
N GLY A 147 -15.43 1.17 7.89
CA GLY A 147 -15.85 1.13 9.28
C GLY A 147 -14.73 0.74 10.26
N ILE A 148 -13.46 0.96 9.89
CA ILE A 148 -12.30 0.79 10.77
C ILE A 148 -11.94 2.12 11.42
N HIS A 149 -11.70 2.11 12.73
CA HIS A 149 -11.25 3.30 13.45
C HIS A 149 -9.73 3.33 13.60
N THR A 150 -9.12 2.17 13.89
CA THR A 150 -7.68 2.05 14.13
C THR A 150 -7.06 0.97 13.27
N ILE A 151 -5.97 1.30 12.60
CA ILE A 151 -5.12 0.32 11.92
C ILE A 151 -3.94 -0.01 12.81
N ILE A 152 -3.67 -1.29 13.01
CA ILE A 152 -2.46 -1.80 13.65
C ILE A 152 -1.67 -2.57 12.61
N ASP A 153 -0.57 -1.98 12.16
CA ASP A 153 0.26 -2.49 11.10
C ASP A 153 1.54 -3.14 11.64
N CYS A 154 1.51 -4.47 11.67
CA CYS A 154 2.62 -5.34 12.06
C CYS A 154 3.07 -6.25 10.90
N ALA A 155 2.69 -5.95 9.67
CA ALA A 155 3.10 -6.73 8.50
C ALA A 155 4.53 -6.40 8.07
N THR A 156 5.23 -7.45 7.63
CA THR A 156 6.48 -7.36 6.87
C THR A 156 6.48 -8.48 5.83
N GLY A 157 7.06 -8.21 4.66
CA GLY A 157 7.20 -9.15 3.57
C GLY A 157 7.97 -10.40 4.02
N ARG A 158 7.72 -11.53 3.36
CA ARG A 158 8.50 -12.72 3.64
C ARG A 158 9.91 -12.59 3.03
N PRO A 159 10.92 -13.29 3.58
CA PRO A 159 12.29 -13.21 3.06
C PRO A 159 12.42 -13.54 1.57
N GLU A 160 11.54 -14.40 1.05
CA GLU A 160 11.49 -14.79 -0.37
C GLU A 160 10.81 -13.75 -1.30
N GLU A 161 10.12 -12.77 -0.74
CA GLU A 161 9.38 -11.76 -1.50
C GLU A 161 10.24 -10.52 -1.74
N PRO A 162 10.07 -9.80 -2.88
CA PRO A 162 10.74 -8.54 -3.09
C PRO A 162 10.38 -7.54 -1.99
N ILE A 163 11.37 -7.14 -1.20
CA ILE A 163 11.19 -6.30 -0.01
C ILE A 163 10.41 -5.00 -0.31
N LYS A 164 10.64 -4.40 -1.48
CA LYS A 164 9.99 -3.15 -1.88
C LYS A 164 8.49 -3.30 -2.12
N THR A 165 8.03 -4.42 -2.65
CA THR A 165 6.63 -4.58 -3.03
C THR A 165 5.71 -4.55 -1.81
N VAL A 166 6.06 -5.30 -0.76
CA VAL A 166 5.23 -5.38 0.45
C VAL A 166 5.58 -4.30 1.46
N ASP A 167 6.86 -4.12 1.80
CA ASP A 167 7.28 -3.20 2.86
C ASP A 167 7.38 -1.74 2.41
N TRP A 168 7.34 -1.44 1.11
CA TRP A 168 7.27 -0.06 0.62
C TRP A 168 5.98 0.24 -0.13
N GLU A 169 5.77 -0.32 -1.32
CA GLU A 169 4.63 0.01 -2.19
C GLU A 169 3.29 -0.30 -1.51
N GLY A 170 3.16 -1.49 -0.91
CA GLY A 170 1.99 -1.88 -0.16
C GLY A 170 1.73 -1.01 1.08
N LYS A 171 2.77 -0.57 1.78
CA LYS A 171 2.65 0.34 2.92
C LYS A 171 2.20 1.72 2.50
N VAL A 172 2.81 2.27 1.45
CA VAL A 172 2.43 3.58 0.87
C VAL A 172 0.95 3.55 0.48
N ALA A 173 0.51 2.50 -0.21
CA ALA A 173 -0.89 2.33 -0.59
C ALA A 173 -1.80 2.25 0.65
N LEU A 174 -1.46 1.44 1.66
CA LEU A 174 -2.24 1.31 2.88
C LEU A 174 -2.38 2.65 3.62
N ILE A 175 -1.30 3.42 3.75
CA ILE A 175 -1.28 4.73 4.41
C ILE A 175 -2.12 5.74 3.62
N GLN A 176 -2.01 5.75 2.29
CA GLN A 176 -2.82 6.62 1.43
C GLN A 176 -4.31 6.28 1.52
N CYS A 177 -4.67 4.99 1.48
CA CYS A 177 -6.05 4.54 1.65
C CYS A 177 -6.57 4.89 3.04
N ALA A 178 -5.76 4.71 4.09
CA ALA A 178 -6.13 5.08 5.46
C ALA A 178 -6.44 6.58 5.58
N LYS A 179 -5.62 7.43 4.94
CA LYS A 179 -5.84 8.88 4.89
C LYS A 179 -7.12 9.22 4.14
N ALA A 180 -7.33 8.64 2.96
CA ALA A 180 -8.52 8.88 2.15
C ALA A 180 -9.82 8.43 2.86
N MET A 181 -9.76 7.36 3.66
CA MET A 181 -10.89 6.84 4.44
C MET A 181 -11.08 7.55 5.79
N GLY A 182 -10.20 8.48 6.16
CA GLY A 182 -10.32 9.24 7.41
C GLY A 182 -10.07 8.39 8.66
N ILE A 183 -9.16 7.40 8.59
CA ILE A 183 -8.77 6.58 9.75
C ILE A 183 -8.25 7.47 10.88
N GLN A 184 -8.75 7.23 12.10
CA GLN A 184 -8.51 8.10 13.25
C GLN A 184 -7.20 7.78 13.97
N LYS A 185 -6.68 6.55 13.82
CA LYS A 185 -5.40 6.16 14.42
C LYS A 185 -4.67 5.10 13.59
N TYR A 186 -3.39 5.31 13.33
CA TYR A 186 -2.51 4.34 12.68
C TYR A 186 -1.35 3.95 13.60
N VAL A 187 -1.28 2.69 14.01
CA VAL A 187 -0.18 2.16 14.83
C VAL A 187 0.77 1.39 13.92
N PHE A 188 2.01 1.85 13.81
CA PHE A 188 3.03 1.26 12.95
C PHE A 188 4.15 0.63 13.78
N PHE A 189 4.50 -0.63 13.47
CA PHE A 189 5.66 -1.29 14.06
C PHE A 189 6.88 -1.17 13.15
N SER A 190 7.89 -0.47 13.66
CA SER A 190 9.19 -0.24 13.05
C SER A 190 10.31 -0.90 13.85
N ILE A 191 11.54 -0.74 13.40
CA ILE A 191 12.72 -1.40 13.96
C ILE A 191 13.59 -0.37 14.70
N HIS A 192 14.10 -0.78 15.86
CA HIS A 192 15.04 0.02 16.65
C HIS A 192 16.30 0.39 15.83
N ASN A 193 16.72 1.65 15.90
CA ASN A 193 17.86 2.21 15.16
C ASN A 193 17.78 2.08 13.61
N CYS A 194 16.59 1.94 13.02
CA CYS A 194 16.46 1.87 11.56
C CYS A 194 17.05 3.10 10.81
N ASP A 195 17.07 4.26 11.46
CA ASP A 195 17.67 5.50 10.95
C ASP A 195 19.20 5.50 10.92
N LYS A 196 19.85 4.60 11.66
CA LYS A 196 21.32 4.52 11.77
C LYS A 196 21.95 3.51 10.81
N HIS A 197 21.14 2.71 10.13
CA HIS A 197 21.59 1.59 9.30
C HIS A 197 20.98 1.62 7.88
N PRO A 198 21.14 2.72 7.12
CA PRO A 198 20.59 2.82 5.76
C PRO A 198 21.17 1.79 4.78
N GLU A 199 22.34 1.22 5.08
CA GLU A 199 22.96 0.15 4.30
C GLU A 199 22.17 -1.17 4.32
N VAL A 200 21.27 -1.34 5.30
CA VAL A 200 20.40 -2.52 5.41
C VAL A 200 19.05 -2.19 4.77
N PRO A 201 18.67 -2.82 3.63
CA PRO A 201 17.47 -2.41 2.86
C PRO A 201 16.17 -2.38 3.67
N LEU A 202 15.99 -3.32 4.60
CA LEU A 202 14.81 -3.34 5.47
C LEU A 202 14.78 -2.17 6.45
N MET A 203 15.94 -1.79 7.00
CA MET A 203 16.05 -0.65 7.91
C MET A 203 15.75 0.65 7.17
N GLU A 204 16.33 0.83 5.98
CA GLU A 204 16.06 1.98 5.12
C GLU A 204 14.56 2.09 4.79
N ILE A 205 13.93 1.01 4.34
CA ILE A 205 12.50 1.00 4.00
C ILE A 205 11.62 1.31 5.22
N LYS A 206 11.93 0.75 6.39
CA LYS A 206 11.18 1.05 7.62
C LYS A 206 11.32 2.53 7.98
N TYR A 207 12.53 3.08 7.92
CA TYR A 207 12.76 4.51 8.19
C TYR A 207 12.06 5.42 7.17
N CYS A 208 12.09 5.07 5.88
CA CYS A 208 11.33 5.76 4.84
C CYS A 208 9.82 5.70 5.09
N THR A 209 9.31 4.56 5.57
CA THR A 209 7.89 4.38 5.90
C THR A 209 7.48 5.23 7.10
N GLU A 210 8.34 5.35 8.12
CA GLU A 210 8.10 6.26 9.24
C GLU A 210 7.97 7.71 8.78
N LYS A 211 8.88 8.17 7.91
CA LYS A 211 8.82 9.52 7.32
C LYS A 211 7.56 9.72 6.50
N PHE A 212 7.23 8.76 5.65
CA PHE A 212 6.03 8.84 4.82
C PHE A 212 4.75 8.90 5.67
N LEU A 213 4.68 8.12 6.74
CA LEU A 213 3.56 8.16 7.69
C LEU A 213 3.49 9.51 8.42
N GLN A 214 4.64 10.07 8.82
CA GLN A 214 4.71 11.40 9.43
C GLN A 214 4.21 12.49 8.46
N ASP A 215 4.70 12.47 7.22
CA ASP A 215 4.33 13.43 6.17
C ASP A 215 2.87 13.28 5.73
N SER A 216 2.26 12.10 5.92
CA SER A 216 0.86 11.86 5.57
C SER A 216 -0.12 12.72 6.37
N GLY A 217 0.26 13.16 7.58
CA GLY A 217 -0.62 13.89 8.50
C GLY A 217 -1.69 13.03 9.18
N LEU A 218 -1.65 11.71 9.01
CA LEU A 218 -2.51 10.79 9.77
C LEU A 218 -2.13 10.82 11.26
N PRO A 219 -3.09 10.82 12.20
CA PRO A 219 -2.79 10.58 13.60
C PRO A 219 -2.19 9.18 13.75
N HIS A 220 -0.94 9.10 14.17
CA HIS A 220 -0.20 7.84 14.18
C HIS A 220 0.65 7.65 15.43
N ILE A 221 0.99 6.40 15.70
CA ILE A 221 1.92 5.98 16.74
C ILE A 221 2.93 5.04 16.06
N THR A 222 4.20 5.43 16.06
CA THR A 222 5.29 4.57 15.58
C THR A 222 5.98 3.93 16.77
N ILE A 223 5.98 2.60 16.83
CA ILE A 223 6.65 1.83 17.87
C ILE A 223 7.89 1.19 17.25
N ARG A 224 9.07 1.63 17.70
CA ARG A 224 10.35 1.04 17.28
C ARG A 224 10.74 -0.07 18.26
N LEU A 225 10.67 -1.32 17.79
CA LEU A 225 10.97 -2.50 18.61
C LEU A 225 12.33 -3.09 18.29
N CYS A 226 12.92 -3.75 19.30
CA CYS A 226 14.03 -4.68 19.12
C CYS A 226 13.51 -6.07 18.70
N GLY A 227 14.40 -6.89 18.13
CA GLY A 227 14.03 -8.23 17.67
C GLY A 227 13.49 -9.11 18.80
N PHE A 228 12.43 -9.87 18.51
CA PHE A 228 11.87 -10.84 19.45
C PHE A 228 12.71 -12.12 19.44
N MET A 229 12.98 -12.68 20.62
CA MET A 229 13.56 -14.01 20.73
C MET A 229 12.47 -15.07 20.60
N GLN A 230 12.65 -16.04 19.69
CA GLN A 230 11.77 -17.20 19.56
C GLN A 230 12.61 -18.48 19.57
N VAL A 231 12.15 -19.49 20.32
CA VAL A 231 12.83 -20.79 20.38
C VAL A 231 12.53 -21.56 19.10
N ASN A 232 13.58 -21.95 18.37
CA ASN A 232 13.50 -22.93 17.30
C ASN A 232 14.07 -24.25 17.81
N VAL A 233 13.22 -25.28 17.92
CA VAL A 233 13.67 -26.62 18.27
C VAL A 233 14.13 -27.31 16.99
N ILE A 234 15.44 -27.55 16.88
CA ILE A 234 16.03 -28.30 15.78
C ILE A 234 16.08 -29.77 16.21
N TYR A 235 15.26 -30.61 15.59
CA TYR A 235 15.37 -32.06 15.73
C TYR A 235 16.36 -32.57 14.68
N ASN A 236 17.36 -33.35 15.11
CA ASN A 236 18.20 -34.09 14.18
C ASN A 236 17.45 -35.39 13.84
N SER A 237 17.14 -35.61 12.57
CA SER A 237 16.54 -36.86 12.07
C SER A 237 17.63 -37.85 11.71
#